data_AF-A0A5P2HEI6-F1
#
_entry.id   AF-A0A5P2HEI6-F1
#
_cell.length_a   1.000
_cell.length_b   1.000
_cell.length_c   1.000
_cell.angle_alpha   90.00
_cell.angle_beta   90.00
_cell.angle_gamma   90.00
#
_symmetry.space_group_name_H-M   'P 1'
#
loop_
_entity.id
_entity.type
_entity.pdbx_description
1 polymer ?
#
loop_
_entity_poly.entity_id
_entity_poly.type
_entity_poly.pdbx_seq_one_letter_code
_entity_poly.pdbx_strand_id
1 'polypeptide(L)'
;MSLPALQLDLRLDGTDTFGALEWVLASARRTGLSLQQIHMQGRTARLVTEAPDADLLELFLRRVEQGVDMAVVDAVIDAGIDAVSEEKEALAA
;
A
#
# COMPACT_ATOMS: atom_id res chain seq x y z
N MET A 1 12.03 10.68 10.62
CA MET A 1 11.95 9.69 9.54
C MET A 1 10.53 9.16 9.54
N SER A 2 9.76 9.49 8.50
CA SER A 2 8.48 8.83 8.25
C SER A 2 8.74 7.39 7.86
N LEU A 3 7.85 6.49 8.24
CA LEU A 3 7.89 5.13 7.70
C LEU A 3 7.42 5.16 6.25
N PRO A 4 7.95 4.27 5.39
CA PRO A 4 7.39 4.09 4.07
C PRO A 4 5.93 3.63 4.18
N ALA A 5 5.09 4.15 3.29
CA ALA A 5 3.66 3.92 3.27
C ALA A 5 3.18 3.49 1.88
N LEU A 6 2.13 2.69 1.84
CA LEU A 6 1.42 2.32 0.63
C LEU A 6 -0.02 2.82 0.73
N GLN A 7 -0.42 3.65 -0.23
CA GLN A 7 -1.83 3.88 -0.52
C GLN A 7 -2.28 2.88 -1.59
N LEU A 8 -3.27 2.08 -1.25
CA LEU A 8 -3.79 1.02 -2.11
C LEU A 8 -5.28 1.23 -2.35
N ASP A 9 -5.66 1.41 -3.62
CA ASP A 9 -7.04 1.47 -4.06
C ASP A 9 -7.45 0.14 -4.67
N LEU A 10 -8.54 -0.43 -4.15
CA LEU A 10 -9.08 -1.72 -4.55
C LEU A 10 -10.49 -1.58 -5.06
N ARG A 11 -10.82 -2.38 -6.06
CA ARG A 11 -12.18 -2.72 -6.45
C ARG A 11 -12.47 -4.14 -5.99
N LEU A 12 -13.55 -4.32 -5.24
CA LEU A 12 -13.99 -5.59 -4.70
C LEU A 12 -15.05 -6.12 -5.67
N ASP A 13 -14.69 -7.13 -6.46
CA ASP A 13 -15.42 -7.60 -7.65
C ASP A 13 -16.26 -8.86 -7.41
N GLY A 14 -16.10 -9.56 -6.28
CA GLY A 14 -16.92 -10.74 -5.93
C GLY A 14 -18.17 -10.45 -5.09
N THR A 15 -18.99 -11.47 -4.88
CA THR A 15 -20.19 -11.39 -4.02
C THR A 15 -19.84 -11.22 -2.54
N ASP A 16 -18.66 -11.68 -2.12
CA ASP A 16 -18.16 -11.57 -0.76
C ASP A 16 -17.13 -10.44 -0.62
N THR A 17 -17.62 -9.21 -0.58
CA THR A 17 -16.82 -8.00 -0.37
C THR A 17 -16.07 -8.02 0.97
N PHE A 18 -16.68 -8.60 2.01
CA PHE A 18 -16.09 -8.63 3.34
C PHE A 18 -14.95 -9.65 3.42
N GLY A 19 -15.13 -10.87 2.90
CA GLY A 19 -14.08 -11.87 2.85
C GLY A 19 -12.88 -11.44 1.99
N ALA A 20 -13.15 -10.77 0.86
CA ALA A 20 -12.10 -10.16 0.04
C ALA A 20 -11.28 -9.13 0.83
N LEU A 21 -11.95 -8.24 1.56
CA LEU A 21 -11.26 -7.24 2.40
C LEU A 21 -10.52 -7.87 3.59
N GLU A 22 -11.14 -8.83 4.28
CA GLU A 22 -10.51 -9.56 5.38
C GLU A 22 -9.21 -10.24 4.92
N TRP A 23 -9.24 -10.85 3.74
CA TRP A 23 -8.06 -11.48 3.16
C TRP A 23 -6.94 -10.46 2.89
N VAL A 24 -7.26 -9.25 2.39
CA VAL A 24 -6.28 -8.17 2.19
C VAL A 24 -5.67 -7.74 3.51
N LEU A 25 -6.49 -7.48 4.53
CA LEU A 25 -6.04 -7.04 5.86
C LEU A 25 -5.19 -8.12 6.55
N ALA A 26 -5.61 -9.39 6.44
CA ALA A 26 -4.85 -10.52 6.94
C ALA A 26 -3.51 -10.66 6.20
N SER A 27 -3.48 -10.40 4.89
CA SER A 27 -2.26 -10.41 4.08
C SER A 27 -1.31 -9.29 4.48
N ALA A 28 -1.80 -8.07 4.71
CA ALA A 28 -0.99 -6.95 5.20
C ALA A 28 -0.33 -7.30 6.54
N ARG A 29 -1.12 -7.78 7.51
CA ARG A 29 -0.61 -8.19 8.82
C ARG A 29 0.42 -9.32 8.72
N ARG A 30 0.20 -10.33 7.87
CA ARG A 30 1.15 -11.44 7.67
C ARG A 30 2.44 -11.01 7.00
N THR A 31 2.41 -9.96 6.17
CA THR A 31 3.60 -9.36 5.57
C THR A 31 4.33 -8.42 6.55
N GLY A 32 3.75 -8.11 7.71
CA GLY A 32 4.34 -7.25 8.73
C GLY A 32 3.98 -5.77 8.57
N LEU A 33 2.93 -5.46 7.80
CA LEU A 33 2.44 -4.10 7.62
C LEU A 33 1.44 -3.73 8.73
N SER A 34 1.43 -2.45 9.09
CA SER A 34 0.42 -1.85 9.96
C SER A 34 -0.61 -1.12 9.12
N LEU A 35 -1.89 -1.35 9.36
CA LEU A 35 -2.97 -0.57 8.75
C LEU A 35 -3.11 0.76 9.50
N GLN A 36 -2.99 1.87 8.77
CA GLN A 36 -3.18 3.20 9.32
C GLN A 36 -4.60 3.71 9.07
N GLN A 37 -5.10 3.52 7.86
CA GLN A 37 -6.41 4.02 7.46
C GLN A 37 -7.09 3.04 6.51
N ILE A 38 -8.41 2.99 6.60
CA ILE A 38 -9.27 2.32 5.66
C ILE A 38 -10.49 3.19 5.38
N HIS A 39 -10.81 3.36 4.10
CA HIS A 39 -12.02 4.04 3.66
C HIS A 39 -12.72 3.17 2.63
N MET A 40 -14.03 2.96 2.81
CA MET A 40 -14.84 2.14 1.92
C MET A 40 -15.96 2.96 1.32
N GLN A 41 -16.21 2.76 0.02
CA GLN A 41 -17.33 3.36 -0.68
C GLN A 41 -17.96 2.32 -1.62
N GLY A 42 -19.03 1.68 -1.16
CA GLY A 42 -19.68 0.59 -1.91
C GLY A 42 -18.70 -0.57 -2.14
N ARG A 43 -18.30 -0.78 -3.41
CA ARG A 43 -17.41 -1.87 -3.83
C ARG A 43 -15.96 -1.45 -4.01
N THR A 44 -15.59 -0.25 -3.57
CA THR A 44 -14.20 0.21 -3.58
C THR A 44 -13.69 0.42 -2.17
N ALA A 45 -12.41 0.12 -1.95
CA ALA A 45 -11.73 0.34 -0.69
C ALA A 45 -10.38 1.03 -0.94
N ARG A 46 -10.08 2.07 -0.16
CA ARG A 46 -8.75 2.67 -0.05
C ARG A 46 -8.15 2.26 1.27
N LEU A 47 -6.92 1.76 1.23
CA LEU A 47 -6.14 1.40 2.42
C LEU A 47 -4.85 2.21 2.44
N VAL A 48 -4.45 2.63 3.63
CA VAL A 48 -3.11 3.16 3.88
C VAL A 48 -2.43 2.23 4.85
N THR A 49 -1.30 1.67 4.43
CA THR A 49 -0.47 0.77 5.25
C THR A 49 0.94 1.30 5.37
N GLU A 50 1.61 1.00 6.48
CA GLU A 50 3.00 1.34 6.70
C GLU A 50 3.83 0.09 6.99
N ALA A 51 5.11 0.14 6.68
CA ALA A 51 6.07 -0.92 6.96
C ALA A 51 7.38 -0.34 7.48
N PRO A 52 8.20 -1.12 8.21
CA PRO A 52 9.56 -0.74 8.56
C PRO A 52 10.50 -0.68 7.34
N ASP A 53 10.13 -1.31 6.23
CA ASP A 53 10.92 -1.43 5.00
C ASP A 53 10.01 -1.38 3.77
N ALA A 54 10.43 -0.65 2.73
CA ALA A 54 9.69 -0.50 1.47
C ALA A 54 9.53 -1.84 0.73
N ASP A 55 10.49 -2.77 0.87
CA ASP A 55 10.42 -4.10 0.24
C ASP A 55 9.19 -4.90 0.73
N LEU A 56 8.75 -4.67 1.96
CA LEU A 56 7.54 -5.31 2.51
C LEU A 56 6.27 -4.76 1.87
N LEU A 57 6.25 -3.48 1.49
CA LEU A 57 5.13 -2.86 0.76
C LEU A 57 5.02 -3.48 -0.64
N GLU A 58 6.14 -3.66 -1.34
CA GLU A 58 6.16 -4.34 -2.64
C GLU A 58 5.71 -5.80 -2.52
N LEU A 59 6.21 -6.53 -1.52
CA LEU A 59 5.82 -7.91 -1.29
C LEU A 59 4.32 -8.04 -1.01
N PHE A 60 3.76 -7.11 -0.23
CA PHE A 60 2.32 -7.05 0.02
C PHE A 60 1.54 -6.76 -1.26
N LEU A 61 1.95 -5.76 -2.04
CA LEU A 61 1.29 -5.41 -3.31
C LEU A 61 1.26 -6.61 -4.26
N ARG A 62 2.41 -7.25 -4.49
CA ARG A 62 2.51 -8.46 -5.33
C ARG A 62 1.60 -9.59 -4.85
N ARG A 63 1.41 -9.73 -3.54
CA ARG A 63 0.48 -10.73 -2.97
C ARG A 63 -0.96 -10.34 -3.27
N VAL A 64 -1.35 -9.09 -3.05
CA VAL A 64 -2.72 -8.60 -3.27
C VAL A 64 -3.12 -8.67 -4.75
N GLU A 65 -2.19 -8.44 -5.67
CA GLU A 65 -2.42 -8.63 -7.12
C GLU A 65 -2.81 -10.07 -7.49
N GLN A 66 -2.48 -11.06 -6.66
CA GLN A 66 -2.90 -12.46 -6.82
C GLN A 66 -4.21 -12.80 -6.08
N GLY A 67 -4.85 -11.79 -5.48
CA GLY A 67 -6.13 -11.95 -4.77
C GLY A 67 -7.26 -12.35 -5.71
N VAL A 68 -8.24 -13.07 -5.17
CA VAL A 68 -9.47 -13.44 -5.88
C VAL A 68 -10.57 -12.44 -5.51
N ASP A 69 -11.53 -12.22 -6.41
CA ASP A 69 -12.69 -11.37 -6.17
C ASP A 69 -12.37 -9.90 -5.87
N MET A 70 -11.19 -9.45 -6.30
CA MET A 70 -10.72 -8.07 -6.19
C MET A 70 -9.79 -7.70 -7.34
N ALA A 71 -9.62 -6.41 -7.57
CA ALA A 71 -8.63 -5.85 -8.46
C ALA A 71 -7.94 -4.66 -7.80
N VAL A 72 -6.62 -4.55 -7.98
CA VAL A 72 -5.88 -3.33 -7.66
C VAL A 72 -6.21 -2.28 -8.72
N VAL A 73 -6.73 -1.14 -8.29
CA VAL A 73 -7.08 -0.01 -9.16
C VAL A 73 -5.90 0.96 -9.26
N ASP A 74 -5.30 1.27 -8.12
CA ASP A 74 -4.13 2.14 -8.03
C ASP A 74 -3.29 1.75 -6.80
N ALA A 75 -1.98 1.98 -6.88
CA ALA A 75 -1.04 1.70 -5.82
C ALA A 75 0.10 2.73 -5.85
N VAL A 76 0.25 3.47 -4.75
CA VAL A 76 1.29 4.50 -4.60
C VAL A 76 2.11 4.19 -3.37
N ILE A 77 3.40 3.90 -3.58
CA ILE A 77 4.38 3.74 -2.51
C ILE A 77 5.07 5.07 -2.26
N ASP A 78 4.95 5.56 -1.03
CA ASP A 78 5.78 6.63 -0.49
C ASP A 78 6.94 5.96 0.27
N ALA A 79 8.17 6.19 -0.18
CA ALA A 79 9.37 5.60 0.42
C ALA A 79 9.75 6.22 1.78
N GLY A 80 9.01 7.20 2.29
CA GLY A 80 9.22 7.75 3.64
C GLY A 80 10.53 8.54 3.77
N ILE A 81 10.95 9.21 2.70
CA ILE A 81 12.15 10.05 2.68
C ILE A 81 11.67 11.51 2.73
N ASP A 82 12.10 12.27 3.74
CA ASP A 82 12.28 13.71 3.55
C ASP A 82 13.12 13.83 2.27
N ALA A 83 12.56 14.45 1.23
CA ALA A 83 13.31 14.78 0.03
C ALA A 83 14.41 15.76 0.41
N VAL A 84 15.53 15.24 0.92
CA VAL A 84 16.79 15.98 0.92
C VAL A 84 17.15 16.05 -0.55
N SER A 85 16.70 17.13 -1.17
CA SER A 85 17.13 17.54 -2.48
C SER A 85 18.66 17.57 -2.44
N GLU A 86 19.30 16.60 -3.08
CA GLU A 86 20.68 16.75 -3.53
C GLU A 86 20.67 17.78 -4.68
N GLU A 87 20.30 19.02 -4.36
CA GLU A 87 20.52 20.16 -5.24
C GLU A 87 21.99 20.59 -5.09
N LYS A 88 22.77 20.19 -6.11
CA LYS A 88 24.00 20.85 -6.57
C LYS A 88 25.13 21.01 -5.55
N GLU A 89 26.05 20.06 -5.59
CA GLU A 89 27.48 20.40 -5.59
C GLU A 89 28.20 19.75 -6.78
N ALA A 90 27.57 19.87 -7.96
CA ALA A 90 28.25 19.80 -9.22
C ALA A 90 28.01 21.13 -9.94
N LEU A 91 29.08 21.94 -10.00
CA LEU A 91 29.28 23.15 -10.80
C LEU A 91 29.27 24.50 -10.02
N ALA A 92 30.50 24.99 -9.83
CA ALA A 92 30.94 26.39 -9.71
C ALA A 92 31.17 26.99 -8.31
N ALA A 93 32.39 26.82 -7.78
CA ALA A 93 33.36 27.91 -7.56
C ALA A 93 34.70 27.37 -7.05
#